data_AF-A0A3D4TX20-F1
#
_entry.id   AF-A0A3D4TX20-F1
#
_cell.length_a   1.000
_cell.length_b   1.000
_cell.length_c   1.000
_cell.angle_alpha   90.00
_cell.angle_beta   90.00
_cell.angle_gamma   90.00
#
_symmetry.space_group_name_H-M   'P 1'
#
loop_
_entity.id
_entity.type
_entity.pdbx_description
1 polymer ?
#
loop_
_entity_poly.entity_id
_entity_poly.type
_entity_poly.pdbx_seq_one_letter_code
_entity_poly.pdbx_strand_id
1 'polypeptide(L)'
;MLLILSVLTSTNAQNKKDSIPSFLGVSYMPAQNWKVWNVTNDDGDFLKHKFDVNSQSTFEGNFGINKIGVRLGLSANIENNFIGKAYRYGGYIGYKSIWLRIQSSKVSGSVEWSGTNPTSFPRTNTFASNYFTIELLKSSKAYKVMAGGAEMNRILGTYWGIGYTTLSIPLKISTLTTPGGRENQKFGKPAYDSLFKAKYYTASFGFDILRQLCMTGGRIGSIPGKPAQKFGIYAATQDKIGFGPGTHSDFAVRMAEEQNPGLKFVDPKGFSTLVHYYLSVGFRYTVTIKPMFMVFAAGYDFEGAGIINFGGAADTKTDLGWESSFFYVAHGVTFKIYLSWIGK
;
A
#
# COMPACT_ATOMS: atom_id res chain seq x y z
N MET A 1 11.54 19.25 -15.41
CA MET A 1 11.78 20.05 -14.18
C MET A 1 12.35 19.21 -13.03
N LEU A 2 11.72 18.10 -12.62
CA LEU A 2 12.21 17.19 -11.57
C LEU A 2 13.63 16.62 -11.83
N LEU A 3 13.92 16.28 -13.08
CA LEU A 3 15.22 15.76 -13.54
C LEU A 3 16.33 16.83 -13.49
N ILE A 4 15.97 18.11 -13.60
CA ILE A 4 16.92 19.23 -13.61
C ILE A 4 17.25 19.65 -12.17
N LEU A 5 16.27 19.65 -11.27
CA LEU A 5 16.48 19.91 -9.84
C LEU A 5 17.30 18.82 -9.13
N SER A 6 17.16 17.55 -9.53
CA SER A 6 17.95 16.44 -8.99
C SER A 6 19.41 16.46 -9.45
N VAL A 7 19.67 16.85 -10.71
CA VAL A 7 21.03 17.01 -11.25
C VAL A 7 21.76 18.20 -10.61
N LEU A 8 21.08 19.31 -10.34
CA LEU A 8 21.71 20.52 -9.78
C LEU A 8 22.08 20.42 -8.28
N THR A 9 21.51 19.48 -7.52
CA THR A 9 21.72 19.39 -6.06
C THR A 9 22.43 18.10 -5.60
N SER A 10 22.47 17.06 -6.43
CA SER A 10 23.20 15.80 -6.17
C SER A 10 24.73 15.92 -6.31
N THR A 11 25.23 17.06 -6.80
CA THR A 11 26.66 17.37 -6.93
C THR A 11 27.36 17.68 -5.60
N ASN A 12 26.61 17.83 -4.51
CA ASN A 12 27.19 18.02 -3.18
C ASN A 12 27.32 16.69 -2.45
N ALA A 13 28.57 16.31 -2.17
CA ALA A 13 28.95 15.07 -1.48
C ALA A 13 28.04 14.71 -0.30
N GLN A 14 27.61 13.45 -0.28
CA GLN A 14 26.77 12.84 0.75
C GLN A 14 27.48 12.95 2.12
N ASN A 15 26.90 13.69 3.06
CA ASN A 15 27.50 13.93 4.38
C ASN A 15 27.37 12.67 5.25
N LYS A 16 28.42 12.28 5.98
CA LYS A 16 28.46 11.06 6.85
C LYS A 16 27.34 10.98 7.92
N LYS A 17 26.60 12.06 8.18
CA LYS A 17 25.53 12.15 9.18
C LYS A 17 24.12 11.90 8.63
N ASP A 18 23.96 11.79 7.32
CA ASP A 18 22.67 11.58 6.65
C ASP A 18 22.42 10.07 6.43
N SER A 19 21.22 9.61 6.80
CA SER A 19 20.81 8.21 6.68
C SER A 19 19.70 7.99 5.65
N ILE A 20 19.33 9.02 4.89
CA ILE A 20 18.36 8.91 3.80
C ILE A 20 19.14 8.75 2.48
N PRO A 21 18.80 7.79 1.59
CA PRO A 21 19.50 7.61 0.31
C PRO A 21 19.17 8.73 -0.68
N SER A 22 20.14 9.34 -1.39
CA SER A 22 19.84 10.24 -2.54
C SER A 22 19.76 9.41 -3.80
N PHE A 23 18.60 9.39 -4.47
CA PHE A 23 18.46 8.63 -5.71
C PHE A 23 17.36 9.18 -6.61
N LEU A 24 17.41 8.74 -7.86
CA LEU A 24 16.30 8.71 -8.80
C LEU A 24 15.99 7.25 -9.13
N GLY A 25 14.73 6.90 -9.15
CA GLY A 25 14.24 5.56 -9.41
C GLY A 25 13.10 5.59 -10.43
N VAL A 26 13.14 4.67 -11.37
CA VAL A 26 12.02 4.36 -12.27
C VAL A 26 11.72 2.89 -12.12
N SER A 27 10.46 2.54 -11.87
CA SER A 27 9.98 1.16 -11.87
C SER A 27 8.84 1.00 -12.87
N TYR A 28 8.77 -0.13 -13.55
CA TYR A 28 7.77 -0.45 -14.56
C TYR A 28 7.21 -1.84 -14.31
N MET A 29 5.88 -1.93 -14.23
CA MET A 29 5.13 -3.18 -14.15
C MET A 29 4.21 -3.26 -15.37
N PRO A 30 4.51 -4.10 -16.37
CA PRO A 30 3.75 -4.16 -17.63
C PRO A 30 2.36 -4.75 -17.45
N ALA A 31 2.19 -5.67 -16.50
CA ALA A 31 0.92 -6.32 -16.21
C ALA A 31 0.75 -6.48 -14.69
N GLN A 32 -0.32 -5.90 -14.16
CA GLN A 32 -0.71 -6.01 -12.77
C GLN A 32 -1.98 -6.84 -12.68
N ASN A 33 -1.90 -7.97 -11.97
CA ASN A 33 -3.03 -8.86 -11.74
C ASN A 33 -3.65 -8.51 -10.38
N TRP A 34 -4.96 -8.34 -10.38
CA TRP A 34 -5.74 -8.06 -9.17
C TRP A 34 -6.65 -9.23 -8.86
N LYS A 35 -6.76 -9.54 -7.57
CA LYS A 35 -7.80 -10.44 -7.08
C LYS A 35 -8.34 -9.89 -5.77
N VAL A 36 -9.66 -9.89 -5.65
CA VAL A 36 -10.38 -9.49 -4.44
C VAL A 36 -11.20 -10.69 -3.99
N TRP A 37 -11.12 -11.01 -2.70
CA TRP A 37 -11.93 -12.02 -2.05
C TRP A 37 -12.72 -11.31 -0.96
N ASN A 38 -14.03 -11.49 -0.97
CA ASN A 38 -14.85 -11.14 0.18
C ASN A 38 -14.86 -12.35 1.12
N VAL A 39 -15.05 -12.15 2.42
CA VAL A 39 -15.38 -13.29 3.29
C VAL A 39 -16.71 -13.87 2.80
N THR A 40 -16.67 -15.08 2.26
CA THR A 40 -17.83 -15.81 1.72
C THR A 40 -18.05 -17.01 2.61
N ASN A 41 -19.11 -16.97 3.42
CA ASN A 41 -19.55 -18.11 4.20
C ASN A 41 -20.88 -18.54 3.59
N ASP A 42 -20.82 -19.38 2.56
CA ASP A 42 -21.94 -19.97 1.81
C ASP A 42 -22.94 -19.01 1.13
N ASP A 43 -22.80 -17.70 1.32
CA ASP A 43 -23.67 -16.65 0.77
C ASP A 43 -23.24 -16.17 -0.63
N GLY A 44 -22.39 -16.92 -1.33
CA GLY A 44 -22.00 -16.66 -2.71
C GLY A 44 -20.97 -15.54 -2.94
N ASP A 45 -20.33 -15.60 -4.11
CA ASP A 45 -19.44 -14.56 -4.62
C ASP A 45 -20.19 -13.68 -5.63
N PHE A 46 -20.85 -12.65 -5.10
CA PHE A 46 -21.75 -11.81 -5.89
C PHE A 46 -21.12 -10.53 -6.43
N LEU A 47 -19.95 -10.12 -5.91
CA LEU A 47 -19.34 -8.85 -6.28
C LEU A 47 -18.00 -9.07 -6.99
N LYS A 48 -17.94 -8.71 -8.26
CA LYS A 48 -16.71 -8.78 -9.06
C LYS A 48 -16.13 -7.39 -9.26
N HIS A 49 -14.85 -7.21 -8.95
CA HIS A 49 -14.11 -5.98 -9.21
C HIS A 49 -13.38 -6.04 -10.55
N LYS A 50 -13.48 -4.95 -11.33
CA LYS A 50 -12.72 -4.69 -12.56
C LYS A 50 -11.97 -3.38 -12.37
N PHE A 51 -10.66 -3.46 -12.12
CA PHE A 51 -9.81 -2.28 -11.91
C PHE A 51 -9.33 -1.70 -13.25
N ASP A 52 -9.20 -0.37 -13.32
CA ASP A 52 -8.71 0.31 -14.53
C ASP A 52 -7.18 0.15 -14.70
N VAL A 53 -6.46 -0.02 -13.58
CA VAL A 53 -4.99 -0.05 -13.55
C VAL A 53 -4.47 -1.46 -13.74
N ASN A 54 -4.11 -1.77 -14.99
CA ASN A 54 -3.52 -3.06 -15.38
C ASN A 54 -2.01 -2.98 -15.65
N SER A 55 -1.41 -1.79 -15.59
CA SER A 55 0.03 -1.59 -15.68
C SER A 55 0.42 -0.26 -15.03
N GLN A 56 1.64 -0.15 -14.50
CA GLN A 56 2.09 1.03 -13.78
C GLN A 56 3.54 1.38 -14.04
N SER A 57 3.83 2.68 -14.12
CA SER A 57 5.17 3.25 -14.05
C SER A 57 5.30 4.09 -12.79
N THR A 58 6.33 3.86 -11.99
CA THR A 58 6.62 4.62 -10.77
C THR A 58 7.89 5.42 -10.98
N PHE A 59 7.81 6.73 -10.74
CA PHE A 59 8.96 7.63 -10.69
C PHE A 59 9.16 8.07 -9.26
N GLU A 60 10.34 7.86 -8.72
CA GLU A 60 10.71 8.30 -7.38
C GLU A 60 12.02 9.06 -7.44
N GLY A 61 12.11 10.14 -6.67
CA GLY A 61 13.36 10.86 -6.51
C GLY A 61 13.41 11.53 -5.17
N ASN A 62 14.61 11.71 -4.64
CA ASN A 62 14.79 12.63 -3.53
C ASN A 62 16.08 13.41 -3.65
N PHE A 63 16.05 14.59 -3.05
CA PHE A 63 17.17 15.51 -2.95
C PHE A 63 17.27 16.03 -1.52
N GLY A 64 18.42 16.57 -1.14
CA GLY A 64 18.64 17.05 0.23
C GLY A 64 19.59 18.23 0.28
N ILE A 65 19.42 19.05 1.33
CA ILE A 65 20.35 20.11 1.69
C ILE A 65 21.28 19.55 2.78
N ASN A 66 22.41 19.00 2.35
CA ASN A 66 23.35 18.26 3.19
C ASN A 66 23.91 19.03 4.39
N LYS A 67 23.91 20.38 4.34
CA LYS A 67 24.40 21.23 5.44
C LYS A 67 23.48 21.21 6.66
N ILE A 68 22.17 21.10 6.45
CA ILE A 68 21.15 21.13 7.50
C ILE A 68 20.49 19.77 7.74
N GLY A 69 20.83 18.76 6.93
CA GLY A 69 20.34 17.39 7.09
C GLY A 69 18.86 17.21 6.74
N VAL A 70 18.32 18.09 5.89
CA VAL A 70 16.93 18.06 5.40
C VAL A 70 16.87 17.40 4.03
N ARG A 71 15.84 16.57 3.83
CA ARG A 71 15.58 15.80 2.62
C ARG A 71 14.17 16.05 2.12
N LEU A 72 14.00 16.11 0.81
CA LEU A 72 12.71 16.18 0.14
C LEU A 72 12.66 15.07 -0.90
N GLY A 73 11.72 14.15 -0.72
CA GLY A 73 11.43 13.10 -1.67
C GLY A 73 10.08 13.28 -2.33
N LEU A 74 9.98 12.89 -3.58
CA LEU A 74 8.77 12.89 -4.39
C LEU A 74 8.65 11.54 -5.09
N SER A 75 7.45 10.99 -5.11
CA SER A 75 7.12 9.75 -5.80
C SER A 75 5.79 9.93 -6.54
N ALA A 76 5.70 9.45 -7.77
CA ALA A 76 4.46 9.44 -8.54
C ALA A 76 4.31 8.09 -9.26
N ASN A 77 3.13 7.48 -9.16
CA ASN A 77 2.75 6.35 -10.00
C ASN A 77 1.80 6.86 -11.07
N ILE A 78 2.11 6.48 -12.31
CA ILE A 78 1.42 6.90 -13.52
C ILE A 78 0.89 5.64 -14.19
N GLU A 79 -0.39 5.65 -14.55
CA GLU A 79 -0.97 4.62 -15.41
C GLU A 79 -0.30 4.66 -16.78
N ASN A 80 0.04 3.50 -17.35
CA ASN A 80 0.50 3.46 -18.74
C ASN A 80 -0.70 3.51 -19.69
N ASN A 81 -1.39 4.65 -19.75
CA ASN A 81 -2.26 5.02 -20.85
C ASN A 81 -1.63 6.17 -21.65
N PHE A 82 -2.01 6.36 -22.91
CA PHE A 82 -1.44 7.37 -23.82
C PHE A 82 -1.56 8.82 -23.30
N ILE A 83 -2.38 9.04 -22.27
CA ILE A 83 -2.64 10.33 -21.61
C ILE A 83 -1.88 10.45 -20.26
N GLY A 84 -1.26 9.38 -19.76
CA GLY A 84 -0.37 9.38 -18.59
C GLY A 84 -1.01 9.97 -17.33
N LYS A 85 -2.15 9.43 -16.88
CA LYS A 85 -2.80 9.93 -15.66
C LYS A 85 -2.04 9.47 -14.42
N ALA A 86 -1.51 10.42 -13.65
CA ALA A 86 -0.97 10.15 -12.32
C ALA A 86 -2.13 9.83 -11.37
N TYR A 87 -2.16 8.61 -10.84
CA TYR A 87 -3.19 8.15 -9.92
C TYR A 87 -2.67 8.02 -8.48
N ARG A 88 -1.35 7.95 -8.29
CA ARG A 88 -0.71 8.03 -6.97
C ARG A 88 0.37 9.09 -6.98
N TYR A 89 0.34 9.99 -6.02
CA TYR A 89 1.41 10.93 -5.75
C TYR A 89 1.75 10.90 -4.28
N GLY A 90 3.01 11.09 -3.98
CA GLY A 90 3.49 11.11 -2.64
C GLY A 90 4.79 11.89 -2.55
N GLY A 91 5.13 12.20 -1.32
CA GLY A 91 6.40 12.80 -1.02
C GLY A 91 6.74 12.56 0.43
N TYR A 92 7.95 12.95 0.78
CA TYR A 92 8.35 12.98 2.17
C TYR A 92 9.27 14.16 2.44
N ILE A 93 9.21 14.64 3.68
CA ILE A 93 10.19 15.57 4.23
C ILE A 93 10.97 14.80 5.29
N GLY A 94 12.28 14.68 5.09
CA GLY A 94 13.19 14.00 6.00
C GLY A 94 14.04 14.99 6.77
N TYR A 95 14.29 14.69 8.05
CA TYR A 95 15.33 15.29 8.86
C TYR A 95 16.10 14.19 9.57
N LYS A 96 17.40 14.06 9.27
CA LYS A 96 18.25 12.96 9.76
C LYS A 96 17.66 11.59 9.43
N SER A 97 17.27 10.81 10.44
CA SER A 97 16.71 9.46 10.30
C SER A 97 15.19 9.43 10.40
N ILE A 98 14.53 10.58 10.45
CA ILE A 98 13.07 10.67 10.55
C ILE A 98 12.58 11.24 9.22
N TRP A 99 11.54 10.64 8.64
CA TRP A 99 10.86 11.21 7.49
C TRP A 99 9.35 11.21 7.72
N LEU A 100 8.72 12.35 7.42
CA LEU A 100 7.27 12.50 7.34
C LEU A 100 6.87 12.22 5.89
N ARG A 101 6.20 11.10 5.65
CA ARG A 101 5.72 10.66 4.34
C ARG A 101 4.23 10.97 4.21
N ILE A 102 3.85 11.57 3.09
CA ILE A 102 2.46 11.80 2.71
C ILE A 102 2.25 11.15 1.35
N GLN A 103 1.22 10.33 1.23
CA GLN A 103 0.85 9.66 -0.01
C GLN A 103 -0.65 9.77 -0.23
N SER A 104 -1.03 10.09 -1.45
CA SER A 104 -2.39 10.13 -1.93
C SER A 104 -2.47 9.27 -3.18
N SER A 105 -3.48 8.42 -3.25
CA SER A 105 -3.73 7.52 -4.37
C SER A 105 -5.20 7.55 -4.70
N LYS A 106 -5.52 7.26 -5.96
CA LYS A 106 -6.86 7.03 -6.44
C LYS A 106 -6.92 5.61 -7.00
N VAL A 107 -7.90 4.84 -6.55
CA VAL A 107 -8.22 3.52 -7.10
C VAL A 107 -9.54 3.65 -7.83
N SER A 108 -9.54 3.38 -9.13
CA SER A 108 -10.75 3.41 -9.93
C SER A 108 -10.99 2.11 -10.68
N GLY A 109 -12.25 1.93 -11.04
CA GLY A 109 -12.70 0.78 -11.77
C GLY A 109 -14.21 0.72 -11.80
N SER A 110 -14.71 -0.49 -12.02
CA SER A 110 -16.12 -0.83 -11.90
C SER A 110 -16.29 -2.08 -11.06
N VAL A 111 -17.47 -2.20 -10.47
CA VAL A 111 -17.91 -3.44 -9.85
C VAL A 111 -19.18 -3.92 -10.50
N GLU A 112 -19.35 -5.23 -10.53
CA GLU A 112 -20.50 -5.91 -11.10
C GLU A 112 -21.11 -6.84 -10.05
N TRP A 113 -22.39 -6.61 -9.77
CA TRP A 113 -23.21 -7.38 -8.85
C TRP A 113 -24.03 -8.43 -9.61
N SER A 114 -23.74 -9.71 -9.35
CA SER A 114 -24.43 -10.84 -9.99
C SER A 114 -25.66 -11.33 -9.23
N GLY A 115 -25.88 -10.87 -7.99
CA GLY A 115 -27.07 -11.21 -7.20
C GLY A 115 -28.36 -10.58 -7.75
N THR A 116 -29.49 -10.96 -7.16
CA THR A 116 -30.77 -10.25 -7.39
C THR A 116 -30.67 -8.84 -6.81
N ASN A 117 -31.22 -7.83 -7.49
CA ASN A 117 -31.29 -6.45 -7.00
C ASN A 117 -32.75 -6.03 -6.83
N PRO A 118 -33.09 -5.19 -5.84
CA PRO A 118 -34.33 -4.44 -5.88
C PRO A 118 -34.31 -3.48 -7.08
N THR A 119 -35.49 -3.11 -7.58
CA THR A 119 -35.67 -2.39 -8.86
C THR A 119 -34.87 -1.09 -8.98
N SER A 120 -34.56 -0.43 -7.86
CA SER A 120 -33.85 0.85 -7.78
C SER A 120 -32.31 0.73 -7.72
N PHE A 121 -31.74 -0.48 -7.67
CA PHE A 121 -30.30 -0.68 -7.44
C PHE A 121 -29.56 -1.13 -8.71
N PRO A 122 -28.55 -0.38 -9.18
CA PRO A 122 -27.81 -0.74 -10.37
C PRO A 122 -26.97 -2.00 -10.14
N ARG A 123 -26.89 -2.87 -11.16
CA ARG A 123 -26.02 -4.06 -11.14
C ARG A 123 -24.54 -3.70 -11.31
N THR A 124 -24.26 -2.62 -12.03
CA THR A 124 -22.90 -2.16 -12.27
C THR A 124 -22.74 -0.77 -11.71
N ASN A 125 -21.64 -0.53 -11.02
CA ASN A 125 -21.31 0.80 -10.52
C ASN A 125 -19.83 1.11 -10.77
N THR A 126 -19.54 2.32 -11.23
CA THR A 126 -18.16 2.80 -11.34
C THR A 126 -17.73 3.40 -10.01
N PHE A 127 -16.46 3.24 -9.67
CA PHE A 127 -15.92 3.80 -8.45
C PHE A 127 -14.59 4.50 -8.72
N ALA A 128 -14.32 5.51 -7.91
CA ALA A 128 -13.17 6.38 -8.00
C ALA A 128 -12.81 6.79 -6.58
N SER A 129 -12.18 5.87 -5.85
CA SER A 129 -11.95 6.02 -4.43
C SER A 129 -10.58 6.62 -4.13
N ASN A 130 -10.55 7.54 -3.19
CA ASN A 130 -9.31 8.11 -2.69
C ASN A 130 -8.75 7.24 -1.55
N TYR A 131 -7.46 7.00 -1.61
CA TYR A 131 -6.65 6.43 -0.55
C TYR A 131 -5.64 7.49 -0.12
N PHE A 132 -5.55 7.77 1.17
CA PHE A 132 -4.62 8.75 1.70
C PHE A 132 -3.86 8.14 2.87
N THR A 133 -2.58 8.47 2.98
CA THR A 133 -1.74 8.03 4.08
C THR A 133 -0.77 9.15 4.46
N ILE A 134 -0.65 9.36 5.77
CA ILE A 134 0.40 10.18 6.38
C ILE A 134 1.13 9.33 7.41
N GLU A 135 2.45 9.24 7.32
CA GLU A 135 3.26 8.39 8.18
C GLU A 135 4.48 9.16 8.68
N LEU A 136 4.70 9.12 9.98
CA LEU A 136 5.97 9.46 10.61
C LEU A 136 6.78 8.19 10.73
N LEU A 137 7.85 8.12 9.95
CA LEU A 137 8.70 6.96 9.87
C LEU A 137 10.11 7.33 10.34
N LYS A 138 10.81 6.33 10.85
CA LYS A 138 12.17 6.42 11.35
C LYS A 138 13.00 5.33 10.69
N SER A 139 14.00 5.74 9.92
CA SER A 139 15.08 4.85 9.49
C SER A 139 15.72 4.29 10.75
N SER A 140 15.66 2.97 10.89
CA SER A 140 16.11 2.32 12.11
C SER A 140 17.63 2.33 12.18
N LYS A 141 18.16 2.75 13.34
CA LYS A 141 19.50 2.38 13.81
C LYS A 141 19.46 1.26 14.85
N ALA A 142 18.27 0.87 15.33
CA ALA A 142 18.11 -0.33 16.12
C ALA A 142 18.55 -1.48 15.19
N TYR A 143 19.39 -2.43 15.58
CA TYR A 143 19.21 -3.30 16.73
C TYR A 143 20.56 -3.90 17.15
N LYS A 144 20.91 -3.80 18.44
CA LYS A 144 21.94 -4.64 19.08
C LYS A 144 21.50 -6.11 19.26
N VAL A 145 20.29 -6.46 18.80
CA VAL A 145 19.56 -7.67 19.21
C VAL A 145 19.12 -8.57 18.03
N MET A 146 19.35 -8.15 16.78
CA MET A 146 19.20 -9.03 15.61
C MET A 146 20.55 -9.64 15.23
N ALA A 147 20.58 -10.92 14.88
CA ALA A 147 21.79 -11.58 14.39
C ALA A 147 22.37 -10.79 13.20
N GLY A 148 23.62 -10.31 13.30
CA GLY A 148 24.30 -9.55 12.23
C GLY A 148 24.62 -8.07 12.52
N GLY A 149 24.18 -7.51 13.65
CA GLY A 149 24.67 -6.23 14.18
C GLY A 149 24.47 -5.01 13.25
N ALA A 150 25.32 -3.98 13.45
CA ALA A 150 25.18 -2.68 12.76
C ALA A 150 25.45 -2.71 11.24
N GLU A 151 26.19 -3.70 10.74
CA GLU A 151 26.52 -3.83 9.32
C GLU A 151 25.34 -4.34 8.49
N MET A 152 24.57 -5.31 9.00
CA MET A 152 23.39 -5.84 8.31
C MET A 152 22.34 -4.75 8.00
N ASN A 153 22.15 -3.81 8.92
CA ASN A 153 21.23 -2.69 8.73
C ASN A 153 21.69 -1.71 7.62
N ARG A 154 23.00 -1.55 7.44
CA ARG A 154 23.54 -0.74 6.34
C ARG A 154 23.32 -1.38 4.97
N ILE A 155 22.88 -2.64 4.93
CA ILE A 155 22.59 -3.38 3.70
C ILE A 155 21.08 -3.42 3.44
N LEU A 156 20.26 -3.57 4.49
CA LEU A 156 18.82 -3.72 4.38
C LEU A 156 18.05 -2.39 4.25
N GLY A 157 18.50 -1.32 4.92
CA GLY A 157 17.76 -0.05 4.91
C GLY A 157 16.44 -0.12 5.67
N THR A 158 16.44 -0.75 6.85
CA THR A 158 15.24 -0.96 7.68
C THR A 158 14.65 0.35 8.20
N TYR A 159 13.32 0.41 8.31
CA TYR A 159 12.59 1.51 8.92
C TYR A 159 11.34 1.01 9.65
N TRP A 160 10.84 1.81 10.58
CA TRP A 160 9.54 1.61 11.20
C TRP A 160 8.82 2.95 11.31
N GLY A 161 7.52 2.94 11.54
CA GLY A 161 6.83 4.18 11.87
C GLY A 161 5.38 4.00 12.20
N ILE A 162 4.74 5.12 12.47
CA ILE A 162 3.33 5.23 12.81
C ILE A 162 2.67 6.19 11.84
N GLY A 163 1.37 6.03 11.61
CA GLY A 163 0.68 6.85 10.66
C GLY A 163 -0.83 6.81 10.78
N TYR A 164 -1.45 7.39 9.77
CA TYR A 164 -2.88 7.44 9.59
C TYR A 164 -3.19 7.17 8.12
N THR A 165 -4.09 6.24 7.87
CA THR A 165 -4.51 5.83 6.53
C THR A 165 -6.02 5.94 6.42
N THR A 166 -6.51 6.53 5.32
CA THR A 166 -7.93 6.48 4.95
C THR A 166 -8.10 5.67 3.68
N LEU A 167 -9.15 4.86 3.64
CA LEU A 167 -9.54 4.08 2.49
C LEU A 167 -11.02 4.31 2.18
N SER A 168 -11.38 4.22 0.91
CA SER A 168 -12.76 3.98 0.51
C SER A 168 -12.80 2.93 -0.59
N ILE A 169 -13.75 2.00 -0.57
CA ILE A 169 -13.84 0.96 -1.60
C ILE A 169 -15.26 0.37 -1.64
N PRO A 170 -15.78 0.03 -2.82
CA PRO A 170 -16.97 -0.81 -2.92
C PRO A 170 -16.68 -2.24 -2.41
N LEU A 171 -17.61 -2.82 -1.66
CA LEU A 171 -17.48 -4.16 -1.09
C LEU A 171 -18.81 -4.90 -1.01
N LYS A 172 -18.74 -6.23 -0.83
CA LYS A 172 -19.91 -7.06 -0.51
C LYS A 172 -20.21 -6.95 0.98
N ILE A 173 -21.49 -6.86 1.33
CA ILE A 173 -21.98 -7.05 2.69
C ILE A 173 -22.68 -8.40 2.75
N SER A 174 -22.13 -9.32 3.53
CA SER A 174 -22.83 -10.52 3.97
C SER A 174 -23.74 -10.12 5.13
N THR A 175 -25.06 -10.16 4.92
CA THR A 175 -26.01 -9.77 5.97
C THR A 175 -26.22 -10.91 6.96
N LEU A 176 -26.47 -10.56 8.22
CA LEU A 176 -26.66 -11.51 9.32
C LEU A 176 -28.06 -11.32 9.90
N THR A 177 -28.76 -12.41 10.15
CA THR A 177 -30.11 -12.43 10.75
C THR A 177 -30.11 -13.41 11.89
N THR A 178 -31.00 -13.23 12.86
CA THR A 178 -31.15 -14.17 13.98
C THR A 178 -32.62 -14.29 14.38
N PRO A 179 -33.09 -15.47 14.82
CA PRO A 179 -34.37 -15.55 15.55
C PRO A 179 -34.28 -14.90 16.96
N GLY A 180 -33.05 -14.65 17.44
CA GLY A 180 -32.70 -14.05 18.72
C GLY A 180 -31.35 -14.58 19.21
N GLY A 181 -30.49 -13.70 19.74
CA GLY A 181 -29.14 -14.03 20.22
C GLY A 181 -28.10 -14.16 19.10
N ARG A 182 -26.83 -13.83 19.41
CA ARG A 182 -25.71 -13.88 18.46
C ARG A 182 -25.36 -15.30 18.03
N GLU A 183 -25.53 -16.23 18.96
CA GLU A 183 -25.24 -17.65 18.79
C GLU A 183 -26.11 -18.34 17.74
N ASN A 184 -27.25 -17.73 17.39
CA ASN A 184 -28.21 -18.26 16.40
C ASN A 184 -28.14 -17.54 15.04
N GLN A 185 -27.10 -16.71 14.82
CA GLN A 185 -26.97 -15.94 13.58
C GLN A 185 -26.82 -16.84 12.36
N LYS A 186 -27.50 -16.44 11.28
CA LYS A 186 -27.42 -17.04 9.96
C LYS A 186 -27.32 -15.94 8.91
N PHE A 187 -26.76 -16.28 7.74
CA PHE A 187 -26.72 -15.34 6.63
C PHE A 187 -28.12 -15.04 6.11
N GLY A 188 -28.42 -13.75 5.94
CA GLY A 188 -29.57 -13.26 5.19
C GLY A 188 -29.26 -13.14 3.70
N LYS A 189 -30.05 -12.33 2.99
CA LYS A 189 -29.72 -11.97 1.60
C LYS A 189 -28.61 -10.92 1.59
N PRO A 190 -27.49 -11.16 0.88
CA PRO A 190 -26.37 -10.24 0.88
C PRO A 190 -26.70 -8.94 0.13
N ALA A 191 -25.91 -7.91 0.42
CA ALA A 191 -26.06 -6.59 -0.15
C ALA A 191 -24.73 -6.06 -0.69
N TYR A 192 -24.80 -4.96 -1.43
CA TYR A 192 -23.65 -4.30 -2.02
C TYR A 192 -23.47 -2.91 -1.41
N ASP A 193 -22.25 -2.62 -0.93
CA ASP A 193 -21.84 -1.29 -0.53
C ASP A 193 -21.08 -0.61 -1.66
N SER A 194 -21.61 0.51 -2.15
CA SER A 194 -20.93 1.28 -3.19
C SER A 194 -19.72 2.06 -2.70
N LEU A 195 -19.63 2.33 -1.40
CA LEU A 195 -18.56 3.16 -0.85
C LEU A 195 -18.41 2.96 0.67
N PHE A 196 -17.86 1.81 1.06
CA PHE A 196 -17.38 1.64 2.43
C PHE A 196 -16.21 2.59 2.68
N LYS A 197 -16.16 3.19 3.87
CA LYS A 197 -15.09 4.12 4.28
C LYS A 197 -14.43 3.62 5.55
N ALA A 198 -13.10 3.65 5.58
CA ALA A 198 -12.35 3.30 6.77
C ALA A 198 -11.20 4.26 7.06
N LYS A 199 -10.89 4.41 8.35
CA LYS A 199 -9.83 5.24 8.88
C LYS A 199 -9.01 4.40 9.85
N TYR A 200 -7.70 4.35 9.67
CA TYR A 200 -6.81 3.52 10.46
C TYR A 200 -5.68 4.35 11.03
N TYR A 201 -5.43 4.20 12.33
CA TYR A 201 -4.13 4.51 12.91
C TYR A 201 -3.22 3.32 12.67
N THR A 202 -2.08 3.55 12.03
CA THR A 202 -1.24 2.48 11.50
C THR A 202 0.12 2.44 12.19
N ALA A 203 0.66 1.24 12.31
CA ALA A 203 2.07 1.01 12.56
C ALA A 203 2.64 0.25 11.36
N SER A 204 3.87 0.58 10.96
CA SER A 204 4.52 -0.06 9.82
C SER A 204 5.98 -0.35 10.10
N PHE A 205 6.48 -1.38 9.42
CA PHE A 205 7.88 -1.79 9.42
C PHE A 205 8.25 -2.21 8.00
N GLY A 206 9.51 -2.03 7.61
CA GLY A 206 9.96 -2.47 6.31
C GLY A 206 11.45 -2.31 6.09
N PHE A 207 11.92 -2.75 4.94
CA PHE A 207 13.29 -2.54 4.48
C PHE A 207 13.32 -2.45 2.95
N ASP A 208 14.37 -1.83 2.41
CA ASP A 208 14.54 -1.67 0.96
C ASP A 208 16.03 -1.73 0.59
N ILE A 209 16.45 -2.90 0.09
CA ILE A 209 17.85 -3.14 -0.29
C ILE A 209 18.26 -2.27 -1.47
N LEU A 210 17.37 -2.02 -2.45
CA LEU A 210 17.73 -1.26 -3.66
C LEU A 210 18.04 0.19 -3.32
N ARG A 211 17.17 0.83 -2.53
CA ARG A 211 17.40 2.20 -2.04
C ARG A 211 18.64 2.27 -1.16
N GLN A 212 18.84 1.26 -0.31
CA GLN A 212 20.01 1.22 0.58
C GLN A 212 21.32 1.10 -0.21
N LEU A 213 21.34 0.34 -1.31
CA LEU A 213 22.49 0.24 -2.21
C LEU A 213 22.81 1.60 -2.85
N CYS A 214 21.81 2.36 -3.25
CA CYS A 214 21.99 3.73 -3.73
C CYS A 214 22.60 4.64 -2.65
N MET A 215 22.21 4.49 -1.38
CA MET A 215 22.83 5.27 -0.30
C MET A 215 24.31 4.97 -0.12
N THR A 216 24.67 3.69 -0.19
CA THR A 216 26.05 3.25 0.05
C THR A 216 26.92 3.35 -1.20
N GLY A 217 26.34 3.53 -2.38
CA GLY A 217 27.05 3.45 -3.65
C GLY A 217 27.60 2.04 -3.92
N GLY A 218 26.94 1.00 -3.40
CA GLY A 218 27.41 -0.38 -3.48
C GLY A 218 28.68 -0.69 -2.69
N ARG A 219 29.18 0.24 -1.87
CA ARG A 219 30.41 0.07 -1.07
C ARG A 219 30.27 -0.93 0.07
N ILE A 220 29.04 -1.29 0.43
CA ILE A 220 28.72 -2.22 1.51
C ILE A 220 27.84 -3.33 0.92
N GLY A 221 28.30 -4.57 1.01
CA GLY A 221 27.59 -5.77 0.57
C GLY A 221 27.20 -6.69 1.72
N SER A 222 26.50 -7.78 1.40
CA SER A 222 26.06 -8.80 2.37
C SER A 222 27.21 -9.52 3.09
N ILE A 223 28.41 -9.54 2.50
CA ILE A 223 29.61 -10.08 3.12
C ILE A 223 30.31 -8.95 3.90
N PRO A 224 30.48 -9.07 5.23
CA PRO A 224 31.16 -8.07 6.05
C PRO A 224 32.48 -7.59 5.44
N GLY A 225 32.69 -6.28 5.44
CA GLY A 225 33.89 -5.64 4.89
C GLY A 225 34.06 -5.69 3.36
N LYS A 226 33.15 -6.33 2.60
CA LYS A 226 33.22 -6.39 1.14
C LYS A 226 32.15 -5.52 0.47
N PRO A 227 32.43 -4.97 -0.73
CA PRO A 227 31.43 -4.26 -1.51
C PRO A 227 30.32 -5.22 -1.97
N ALA A 228 29.18 -4.63 -2.35
CA ALA A 228 28.08 -5.38 -2.94
C ALA A 228 28.55 -6.04 -4.25
N GLN A 229 28.26 -7.34 -4.40
CA GLN A 229 28.46 -8.03 -5.66
C GLN A 229 27.66 -7.35 -6.77
N LYS A 230 28.20 -7.31 -8.00
CA LYS A 230 27.53 -6.68 -9.14
C LYS A 230 26.17 -7.30 -9.40
N PHE A 231 26.14 -8.61 -9.58
CA PHE A 231 24.91 -9.39 -9.63
C PHE A 231 24.52 -9.85 -8.22
N GLY A 232 23.23 -9.85 -7.91
CA GLY A 232 22.75 -10.37 -6.63
C GLY A 232 21.24 -10.39 -6.54
N ILE A 233 20.73 -10.88 -5.42
CA ILE A 233 19.31 -10.86 -5.09
C ILE A 233 18.99 -9.55 -4.37
N TYR A 234 17.77 -9.05 -4.56
CA TYR A 234 17.22 -7.98 -3.75
C TYR A 234 15.88 -8.38 -3.15
N ALA A 235 15.55 -7.72 -2.05
CA ALA A 235 14.24 -7.75 -1.44
C ALA A 235 13.92 -6.34 -0.93
N ALA A 236 12.66 -5.94 -1.05
CA ALA A 236 12.09 -4.78 -0.40
C ALA A 236 10.71 -5.15 0.14
N THR A 237 10.41 -4.75 1.36
CA THR A 237 9.13 -5.09 1.98
C THR A 237 8.60 -3.95 2.85
N GLN A 238 7.29 -3.94 3.00
CA GLN A 238 6.60 -3.13 3.99
C GLN A 238 5.46 -3.94 4.58
N ASP A 239 5.50 -4.15 5.89
CA ASP A 239 4.37 -4.59 6.70
C ASP A 239 3.68 -3.38 7.30
N LYS A 240 2.35 -3.38 7.30
CA LYS A 240 1.53 -2.35 7.91
C LYS A 240 0.33 -2.99 8.60
N ILE A 241 0.17 -2.69 9.88
CA ILE A 241 -1.05 -3.01 10.63
C ILE A 241 -1.74 -1.71 11.02
N GLY A 242 -3.06 -1.70 11.04
CA GLY A 242 -3.83 -0.53 11.44
C GLY A 242 -5.14 -0.88 12.09
N PHE A 243 -5.62 0.05 12.91
CA PHE A 243 -6.85 -0.09 13.67
C PHE A 243 -7.66 1.20 13.61
N GLY A 244 -8.97 1.08 13.48
CA GLY A 244 -9.84 2.25 13.57
C GLY A 244 -11.24 1.99 13.03
N PRO A 245 -12.04 3.04 12.84
CA PRO A 245 -13.43 2.88 12.46
C PRO A 245 -13.61 2.58 10.97
N GLY A 246 -14.57 1.70 10.67
CA GLY A 246 -15.19 1.50 9.37
C GLY A 246 -16.64 2.00 9.36
N THR A 247 -17.14 2.44 8.21
CA THR A 247 -18.54 2.88 8.07
C THR A 247 -19.10 2.45 6.72
N HIS A 248 -20.23 1.75 6.76
CA HIS A 248 -21.05 1.43 5.60
C HIS A 248 -21.81 2.66 5.09
N SER A 249 -22.02 2.73 3.78
CA SER A 249 -22.77 3.84 3.18
C SER A 249 -24.28 3.70 3.39
N ASP A 250 -25.02 4.82 3.31
CA ASP A 250 -26.49 4.80 3.31
C ASP A 250 -27.06 3.96 2.15
N PHE A 251 -26.31 3.84 1.04
CA PHE A 251 -26.66 2.97 -0.07
C PHE A 251 -26.67 1.51 0.37
N ALA A 252 -25.64 1.08 1.10
CA ALA A 252 -25.54 -0.26 1.65
C ALA A 252 -26.68 -0.58 2.62
N VAL A 253 -26.98 0.35 3.55
CA VAL A 253 -28.08 0.21 4.51
C VAL A 253 -29.40 -0.02 3.78
N ARG A 254 -29.77 0.87 2.86
CA ARG A 254 -31.03 0.74 2.10
C ARG A 254 -31.09 -0.55 1.28
N MET A 255 -30.00 -0.89 0.60
CA MET A 255 -29.96 -2.12 -0.20
C MET A 255 -30.16 -3.36 0.67
N ALA A 256 -29.50 -3.41 1.82
CA ALA A 256 -29.58 -4.54 2.74
C ALA A 256 -30.99 -4.71 3.32
N GLU A 257 -31.63 -3.61 3.73
CA GLU A 257 -33.00 -3.63 4.26
C GLU A 257 -34.03 -3.99 3.18
N GLU A 258 -33.88 -3.49 1.94
CA GLU A 258 -34.78 -3.86 0.84
C GLU A 258 -34.65 -5.34 0.44
N GLN A 259 -33.44 -5.90 0.55
CA GLN A 259 -33.19 -7.33 0.31
C GLN A 259 -33.76 -8.22 1.41
N ASN A 260 -33.84 -7.70 2.64
CA ASN A 260 -34.29 -8.41 3.83
C ASN A 260 -35.48 -7.69 4.50
N PRO A 261 -36.67 -7.70 3.88
CA PRO A 261 -37.82 -6.95 4.36
C PRO A 261 -38.19 -7.26 5.81
N GLY A 262 -38.50 -6.23 6.59
CA GLY A 262 -38.92 -6.35 7.99
C GLY A 262 -37.78 -6.36 9.01
N LEU A 263 -36.52 -6.35 8.56
CA LEU A 263 -35.35 -6.20 9.40
C LEU A 263 -34.74 -4.80 9.25
N LYS A 264 -34.04 -4.33 10.28
CA LYS A 264 -33.37 -3.02 10.31
C LYS A 264 -31.87 -3.20 10.42
N PHE A 265 -31.13 -2.54 9.55
CA PHE A 265 -29.67 -2.54 9.59
C PHE A 265 -29.19 -2.04 10.95
N VAL A 266 -28.34 -2.81 11.62
CA VAL A 266 -27.71 -2.38 12.87
C VAL A 266 -26.72 -1.23 12.58
N ASP A 267 -26.04 -0.69 13.60
CA ASP A 267 -25.11 0.44 13.41
C ASP A 267 -24.18 0.20 12.20
N PRO A 268 -24.23 1.07 11.17
CA PRO A 268 -23.37 0.93 9.99
C PRO A 268 -21.90 1.21 10.29
N LYS A 269 -21.57 1.63 11.51
CA LYS A 269 -20.20 1.83 11.98
C LYS A 269 -19.71 0.61 12.75
N GLY A 270 -18.45 0.28 12.55
CA GLY A 270 -17.77 -0.76 13.30
C GLY A 270 -16.31 -0.44 13.54
N PHE A 271 -15.66 -1.28 14.33
CA PHE A 271 -14.21 -1.27 14.45
C PHE A 271 -13.62 -2.13 13.32
N SER A 272 -12.44 -1.77 12.83
CA SER A 272 -11.82 -2.45 11.69
C SER A 272 -10.32 -2.52 11.86
N THR A 273 -9.75 -3.61 11.37
CA THR A 273 -8.32 -3.85 11.32
C THR A 273 -7.86 -3.92 9.87
N LEU A 274 -6.80 -3.19 9.56
CA LEU A 274 -6.05 -3.27 8.31
C LEU A 274 -4.79 -4.10 8.54
N VAL A 275 -4.58 -5.13 7.72
CA VAL A 275 -3.29 -5.79 7.57
C VAL A 275 -2.87 -5.60 6.12
N HIS A 276 -1.74 -4.94 5.88
CA HIS A 276 -1.22 -4.67 4.55
C HIS A 276 0.22 -5.13 4.46
N TYR A 277 0.55 -5.76 3.35
CA TYR A 277 1.85 -6.33 3.07
C TYR A 277 2.29 -5.97 1.66
N TYR A 278 3.53 -5.53 1.51
CA TYR A 278 4.20 -5.36 0.24
C TYR A 278 5.50 -6.15 0.25
N LEU A 279 5.79 -6.85 -0.84
CA LEU A 279 7.03 -7.55 -1.10
C LEU A 279 7.45 -7.35 -2.54
N SER A 280 8.71 -7.00 -2.73
CA SER A 280 9.39 -6.96 -4.01
C SER A 280 10.64 -7.82 -3.92
N VAL A 281 10.75 -8.83 -4.77
CA VAL A 281 11.90 -9.74 -4.79
C VAL A 281 12.38 -9.99 -6.20
N GLY A 282 13.68 -10.19 -6.37
CA GLY A 282 14.23 -10.57 -7.66
C GLY A 282 15.73 -10.42 -7.74
N PHE A 283 16.21 -10.21 -8.96
CA PHE A 283 17.63 -10.05 -9.26
C PHE A 283 17.96 -8.60 -9.54
N ARG A 284 19.20 -8.23 -9.20
CA ARG A 284 19.76 -6.92 -9.47
C ARG A 284 21.14 -7.03 -10.12
N TYR A 285 21.49 -6.01 -10.88
CA TYR A 285 22.81 -5.77 -11.42
C TYR A 285 23.23 -4.32 -11.14
N THR A 286 24.41 -4.13 -10.55
CA THR A 286 24.90 -2.80 -10.17
C THR A 286 26.11 -2.39 -11.00
N VAL A 287 26.13 -1.15 -11.44
CA VAL A 287 27.23 -0.56 -12.21
C VAL A 287 27.69 0.72 -11.53
N THR A 288 29.00 0.87 -11.36
CA THR A 288 29.62 2.10 -10.89
C THR A 288 30.33 2.76 -12.06
N ILE A 289 29.81 3.89 -12.53
CA ILE A 289 30.45 4.74 -13.54
C ILE A 289 30.61 6.10 -12.90
N LYS A 290 31.74 6.35 -12.25
CA LYS A 290 31.95 7.59 -11.47
C LYS A 290 31.61 8.82 -12.33
N PRO A 291 30.82 9.78 -11.79
CA PRO A 291 30.40 9.92 -10.38
C PRO A 291 29.07 9.23 -10.03
N MET A 292 28.56 8.31 -10.85
CA MET A 292 27.26 7.67 -10.72
C MET A 292 27.35 6.20 -10.27
N PHE A 293 26.35 5.78 -9.50
CA PHE A 293 26.06 4.39 -9.17
C PHE A 293 24.65 4.05 -9.65
N MET A 294 24.53 2.98 -10.42
CA MET A 294 23.30 2.53 -11.04
C MET A 294 22.94 1.13 -10.57
N VAL A 295 21.65 0.88 -10.38
CA VAL A 295 21.07 -0.42 -10.06
C VAL A 295 20.00 -0.73 -11.11
N PHE A 296 20.17 -1.83 -11.81
CA PHE A 296 19.15 -2.42 -12.67
C PHE A 296 18.56 -3.61 -11.92
N ALA A 297 17.24 -3.76 -11.91
CA ALA A 297 16.59 -4.87 -11.23
C ALA A 297 15.41 -5.38 -12.03
N ALA A 298 15.21 -6.69 -11.97
CA ALA A 298 14.04 -7.36 -12.50
C ALA A 298 13.53 -8.34 -11.45
N GLY A 299 12.22 -8.40 -11.26
CA GLY A 299 11.64 -9.21 -10.19
C GLY A 299 10.14 -9.28 -10.24
N TYR A 300 9.57 -9.52 -9.06
CA TYR A 300 8.15 -9.67 -8.85
C TYR A 300 7.72 -8.83 -7.66
N ASP A 301 6.70 -8.01 -7.86
CA ASP A 301 6.05 -7.25 -6.82
C ASP A 301 4.75 -7.95 -6.43
N PHE A 302 4.53 -8.07 -5.14
CA PHE A 302 3.35 -8.62 -4.50
C PHE A 302 2.87 -7.63 -3.44
N GLU A 303 1.61 -7.23 -3.52
CA GLU A 303 0.93 -6.40 -2.55
C GLU A 303 -0.34 -7.13 -2.12
N GLY A 304 -0.60 -7.19 -0.82
CA GLY A 304 -1.85 -7.73 -0.30
C GLY A 304 -2.36 -6.89 0.85
N ALA A 305 -3.68 -6.80 0.98
CA ALA A 305 -4.29 -6.32 2.21
C ALA A 305 -5.51 -7.14 2.61
N GLY A 306 -5.69 -7.29 3.91
CA GLY A 306 -6.92 -7.72 4.54
C GLY A 306 -7.53 -6.59 5.34
N ILE A 307 -8.84 -6.40 5.20
CA ILE A 307 -9.65 -5.56 6.07
C ILE A 307 -10.60 -6.48 6.80
N ILE A 308 -10.45 -6.50 8.12
CA ILE A 308 -11.26 -7.33 9.00
C ILE A 308 -12.11 -6.39 9.83
N ASN A 309 -13.42 -6.46 9.63
CA ASN A 309 -14.37 -5.62 10.36
C ASN A 309 -14.93 -6.38 11.57
N PHE A 310 -15.09 -5.65 12.68
CA PHE A 310 -15.59 -6.12 13.94
C PHE A 310 -16.79 -5.26 14.34
N GLY A 311 -17.93 -5.90 14.57
CA GLY A 311 -19.19 -5.23 14.85
C GLY A 311 -20.31 -5.87 14.05
N GLY A 312 -21.43 -5.15 13.91
CA GLY A 312 -22.48 -5.55 12.99
C GLY A 312 -23.25 -6.82 13.38
N ALA A 313 -23.15 -7.30 14.62
CA ALA A 313 -23.92 -8.46 15.04
C ALA A 313 -25.43 -8.16 15.06
N ALA A 314 -26.25 -9.10 14.57
CA ALA A 314 -27.70 -9.12 14.81
C ALA A 314 -27.99 -9.77 16.18
N ASP A 315 -28.61 -9.05 17.11
CA ASP A 315 -28.86 -9.52 18.47
C ASP A 315 -30.31 -9.93 18.68
N THR A 316 -31.22 -9.27 17.97
CA THR A 316 -32.66 -9.48 18.04
C THR A 316 -33.25 -9.89 16.70
N LYS A 317 -34.46 -10.43 16.72
CA LYS A 317 -35.20 -10.84 15.51
C LYS A 317 -35.53 -9.71 14.53
N THR A 318 -35.35 -8.46 14.92
CA THR A 318 -35.56 -7.29 14.06
C THR A 318 -34.26 -6.74 13.50
N ASP A 319 -33.11 -7.26 13.94
CA ASP A 319 -31.81 -6.76 13.54
C ASP A 319 -31.35 -7.40 12.23
N LEU A 320 -30.74 -6.58 11.39
CA LEU A 320 -29.99 -6.98 10.21
C LEU A 320 -28.53 -6.62 10.44
N GLY A 321 -27.77 -7.62 10.84
CA GLY A 321 -26.34 -7.55 11.02
C GLY A 321 -25.58 -7.56 9.70
N TRP A 322 -24.26 -7.40 9.78
CA TRP A 322 -23.38 -7.30 8.63
C TRP A 322 -21.98 -7.87 8.91
N GLU A 323 -21.42 -8.50 7.88
CA GLU A 323 -20.02 -8.90 7.76
C GLU A 323 -19.51 -8.37 6.41
N SER A 324 -18.39 -7.67 6.42
CA SER A 324 -17.89 -6.92 5.25
C SER A 324 -16.37 -6.97 5.10
N SER A 325 -15.74 -7.93 5.78
CA SER A 325 -14.32 -8.18 5.66
C SER A 325 -13.97 -8.64 4.24
N PHE A 326 -12.86 -8.14 3.72
CA PHE A 326 -12.37 -8.50 2.40
C PHE A 326 -10.85 -8.50 2.37
N PHE A 327 -10.32 -9.21 1.39
CA PHE A 327 -8.91 -9.34 1.11
C PHE A 327 -8.66 -8.98 -0.35
N TYR A 328 -7.57 -8.31 -0.65
CA TYR A 328 -7.09 -8.16 -2.01
C TYR A 328 -5.63 -8.54 -2.11
N VAL A 329 -5.26 -8.99 -3.31
CA VAL A 329 -3.88 -9.14 -3.72
C VAL A 329 -3.71 -8.47 -5.08
N ALA A 330 -2.62 -7.75 -5.25
CA ALA A 330 -2.16 -7.18 -6.49
C ALA A 330 -0.71 -7.61 -6.73
N HIS A 331 -0.39 -8.12 -7.92
CA HIS A 331 0.94 -8.64 -8.17
C HIS A 331 1.34 -8.60 -9.65
N GLY A 332 2.64 -8.57 -9.92
CA GLY A 332 3.14 -8.51 -11.29
C GLY A 332 4.66 -8.52 -11.40
N VAL A 333 5.15 -8.83 -12.59
CA VAL A 333 6.57 -8.69 -12.94
C VAL A 333 6.94 -7.22 -12.93
N THR A 334 8.13 -6.88 -12.43
CA THR A 334 8.61 -5.51 -12.35
C THR A 334 10.04 -5.37 -12.88
N PHE A 335 10.32 -4.22 -13.48
CA PHE A 335 11.64 -3.79 -13.91
C PHE A 335 11.95 -2.47 -13.24
N LYS A 336 13.13 -2.33 -12.62
CA LYS A 336 13.50 -1.13 -11.86
C LYS A 336 14.89 -0.65 -12.25
N ILE A 337 15.04 0.67 -12.35
CA ILE A 337 16.32 1.35 -12.55
C ILE A 337 16.43 2.39 -11.46
N TYR A 338 17.49 2.31 -10.66
CA TYR A 338 17.84 3.33 -9.67
C TYR A 338 19.21 3.93 -9.99
N LEU A 339 19.34 5.23 -9.76
CA LEU A 339 20.55 6.00 -10.00
C LEU A 339 20.83 6.88 -8.78
N SER A 340 22.10 6.95 -8.39
CA SER A 340 22.59 7.78 -7.28
C SER A 340 23.95 8.37 -7.62
N TRP A 341 24.26 9.53 -7.02
CA TRP A 341 25.55 10.20 -7.19
C TRP A 341 26.44 9.89 -5.99
N ILE A 342 27.63 9.38 -6.25
CA ILE A 342 28.55 8.86 -5.22
C ILE A 342 29.78 9.76 -5.00
N GLY A 343 29.89 10.88 -5.72
CA GLY A 343 31.06 11.78 -5.70
C GLY A 343 32.26 11.24 -6.48
N LYS A 344 33.34 12.03 -6.56
CA LYS A 344 34.61 11.62 -7.18
C LYS A 344 35.32 10.55 -6.34
#